data_AF-A0AAV4G0P3-F1
#
_entry.id   AF-A0AAV4G0P3-F1
#
_cell.length_a   1.000
_cell.length_b   1.000
_cell.length_c   1.000
_cell.angle_alpha   90.00
_cell.angle_beta   90.00
_cell.angle_gamma   90.00
#
_symmetry.space_group_name_H-M   'P 1'
#
loop_
_entity.id
_entity.type
_entity.pdbx_description
1 polymer ?
#
loop_
_entity_poly.entity_id
_entity_poly.type
_entity_poly.pdbx_seq_one_letter_code
_entity_poly.pdbx_strand_id
1 'polypeptide(L)'
;MYEDWKIDRGDSGGSSKSLSNGRKDSMSQLKPQPQAMSPPAVNGARRGSSHSLATLAQFPWYVGTMERAKAQLVLDPLPDGTFLIRVTNNPTRQGELSLSIRYDNAVRHIKVNRNSDGRFYLAEIRYFNSVQELVDFYQVNQLADSFPDVKTTLLYPYKKVMRDPRIMGYATAIYDYAATSTSQVTLQGLDRVAIHSKTGQDKGWWKGENLRTNRIGYFPLAYVAEDDEATSP
;
A
#
# COMPACT_ATOMS: atom_id res chain seq x y z
N MET A 1 17.87 46.98 -52.48
CA MET A 1 17.65 46.53 -51.10
C MET A 1 18.15 45.09 -51.06
N TYR A 2 19.39 44.84 -50.63
CA TYR A 2 19.79 44.69 -49.21
C TYR A 2 18.95 43.59 -48.54
N GLU A 3 19.43 42.53 -47.90
CA GLU A 3 20.73 41.98 -47.49
C GLU A 3 20.36 40.58 -46.90
N ASP A 4 21.05 39.47 -47.19
CA ASP A 4 22.24 38.96 -46.48
C ASP A 4 21.81 38.08 -45.25
N TRP A 5 22.15 36.77 -45.20
CA TRP A 5 23.25 36.13 -44.43
C TRP A 5 22.86 35.71 -43.01
N LYS A 6 23.33 34.62 -42.36
CA LYS A 6 24.29 33.51 -42.56
C LYS A 6 23.91 32.46 -41.51
N ILE A 7 24.20 31.18 -41.74
CA ILE A 7 24.95 30.39 -40.75
C ILE A 7 25.97 29.56 -41.54
N ASP A 8 27.24 29.71 -41.18
CA ASP A 8 28.39 29.05 -41.79
C ASP A 8 29.23 28.39 -40.67
N ARG A 9 29.87 27.27 -41.04
CA ARG A 9 31.02 26.55 -40.43
C ARG A 9 30.78 25.80 -39.12
N GLY A 10 31.34 24.61 -38.91
CA GLY A 10 32.37 23.79 -39.59
C GLY A 10 32.76 22.70 -38.59
N ASP A 11 32.88 21.42 -38.97
CA ASP A 11 34.12 20.74 -39.42
C ASP A 11 35.23 20.77 -38.34
N SER A 12 36.02 19.75 -38.00
CA SER A 12 36.38 18.45 -38.58
C SER A 12 37.17 17.64 -37.54
N GLY A 13 37.19 16.31 -37.71
CA GLY A 13 38.45 15.55 -37.79
C GLY A 13 39.10 14.99 -36.52
N GLY A 14 39.64 13.76 -36.64
CA GLY A 14 40.73 13.28 -35.79
C GLY A 14 40.77 11.77 -35.57
N SER A 15 41.71 11.09 -36.23
CA SER A 15 41.87 9.63 -36.29
C SER A 15 43.12 9.14 -35.55
N SER A 16 43.02 7.98 -34.90
CA SER A 16 44.01 6.87 -34.80
C SER A 16 45.22 6.85 -33.82
N LYS A 17 45.52 5.59 -33.41
CA LYS A 17 46.75 4.98 -32.81
C LYS A 17 46.93 5.13 -31.27
N SER A 18 47.46 4.19 -30.47
CA SER A 18 47.99 2.82 -30.61
C SER A 18 48.42 2.27 -29.22
N LEU A 19 48.41 0.92 -29.05
CA LEU A 19 49.29 0.05 -28.23
C LEU A 19 49.41 0.24 -26.68
N SER A 20 49.13 -0.82 -25.91
CA SER A 20 50.12 -1.52 -25.04
C SER A 20 49.55 -2.77 -24.36
N ASN A 21 50.42 -3.78 -24.19
CA ASN A 21 50.21 -5.05 -23.50
C ASN A 21 50.32 -4.90 -21.97
N GLY A 22 49.62 -5.75 -21.20
CA GLY A 22 49.89 -5.96 -19.78
C GLY A 22 49.10 -7.11 -19.16
N ARG A 23 49.80 -8.21 -18.86
CA ARG A 23 49.32 -9.45 -18.20
C ARG A 23 48.81 -9.22 -16.76
N LYS A 24 47.90 -10.07 -16.29
CA LYS A 24 48.05 -10.96 -15.09
C LYS A 24 46.76 -11.76 -14.79
N ASP A 25 46.90 -13.08 -14.89
CA ASP A 25 46.53 -14.14 -13.92
C ASP A 25 45.13 -14.25 -13.28
N SER A 26 44.51 -15.41 -13.58
CA SER A 26 43.92 -16.39 -12.65
C SER A 26 42.54 -16.18 -12.01
N MET A 27 41.65 -17.10 -12.43
CA MET A 27 40.81 -17.99 -11.62
C MET A 27 39.82 -17.35 -10.62
N SER A 28 38.52 -17.41 -10.92
CA SER A 28 37.59 -18.40 -10.32
C SER A 28 36.10 -17.97 -10.37
N GLN A 29 35.27 -19.00 -10.56
CA GLN A 29 33.83 -19.11 -10.24
C GLN A 29 32.78 -18.47 -11.15
N LEU A 30 32.19 -19.37 -11.96
CA LEU A 30 30.88 -19.29 -12.60
C LEU A 30 29.79 -18.97 -11.58
N LYS A 31 29.01 -17.92 -11.85
CA LYS A 31 27.70 -17.66 -11.26
C LYS A 31 26.63 -18.20 -12.23
N PRO A 32 25.66 -19.01 -11.80
CA PRO A 32 24.62 -19.50 -12.71
C PRO A 32 23.70 -18.35 -13.13
N GLN A 33 23.54 -18.19 -14.44
CA GLN A 33 22.61 -17.26 -15.06
C GLN A 33 21.26 -17.98 -15.27
N PRO A 34 20.12 -17.41 -14.85
CA PRO A 34 18.82 -18.01 -15.14
C PRO A 34 18.55 -17.98 -16.65
N GLN A 35 18.33 -19.14 -17.25
CA GLN A 35 17.97 -19.25 -18.67
C GLN A 35 16.52 -18.81 -18.89
N ALA A 36 16.32 -17.90 -19.85
CA ALA A 36 15.01 -17.43 -20.27
C ALA A 36 14.24 -18.53 -21.01
N MET A 37 13.08 -18.93 -20.49
CA MET A 37 12.13 -19.78 -21.21
C MET A 37 11.26 -18.92 -22.13
N SER A 38 11.15 -19.30 -23.40
CA SER A 38 10.26 -18.68 -24.39
C SER A 38 8.79 -18.78 -23.96
N PRO A 39 7.96 -17.75 -24.21
CA PRO A 39 6.55 -17.78 -23.83
C PRO A 39 5.74 -18.75 -24.70
N PRO A 40 4.81 -19.55 -24.12
CA PRO A 40 3.87 -20.32 -24.90
C PRO A 40 2.79 -19.43 -25.52
N ALA A 41 2.35 -19.84 -26.72
CA ALA A 41 1.43 -19.14 -27.59
C ALA A 41 0.09 -18.75 -26.91
N VAL A 42 -0.35 -17.52 -27.19
CA VAL A 42 -1.65 -16.98 -26.81
C VAL A 42 -2.75 -17.57 -27.69
N ASN A 43 -3.58 -18.44 -27.13
CA ASN A 43 -4.90 -18.77 -27.67
C ASN A 43 -5.99 -18.25 -26.71
N GLY A 44 -6.95 -17.56 -27.30
CA GLY A 44 -7.87 -16.66 -26.62
C GLY A 44 -8.89 -17.31 -25.70
N ALA A 45 -9.27 -16.55 -24.67
CA ALA A 45 -10.64 -16.31 -24.24
C ALA A 45 -10.58 -15.34 -23.04
N ARG A 46 -10.71 -14.04 -23.29
CA ARG A 46 -11.01 -13.08 -22.21
C ARG A 46 -12.47 -13.29 -21.79
N ARG A 47 -12.70 -14.29 -20.92
CA ARG A 47 -13.90 -14.35 -20.10
C ARG A 47 -13.67 -13.43 -18.91
N GLY A 48 -14.56 -12.47 -18.70
CA GLY A 48 -14.51 -11.57 -17.54
C GLY A 48 -14.46 -12.40 -16.26
N SER A 49 -13.36 -12.29 -15.52
CA SER A 49 -13.21 -12.89 -14.20
C SER A 49 -14.12 -12.18 -13.22
N SER A 50 -15.39 -12.58 -13.17
CA SER A 50 -16.27 -12.24 -12.05
C SER A 50 -15.72 -12.97 -10.83
N HIS A 51 -14.82 -12.31 -10.09
CA HIS A 51 -14.28 -12.86 -8.84
C HIS A 51 -15.45 -13.20 -7.91
N SER A 52 -15.58 -14.48 -7.59
CA SER A 52 -16.61 -14.97 -6.67
C SER A 52 -16.42 -14.35 -5.28
N LEU A 53 -17.50 -14.25 -4.49
CA LEU A 53 -17.41 -13.83 -3.09
C LEU A 53 -16.43 -14.70 -2.27
N ALA A 54 -16.18 -15.94 -2.69
CA ALA A 54 -15.19 -16.82 -2.06
C ALA A 54 -13.76 -16.29 -2.24
N THR A 55 -13.44 -15.72 -3.41
CA THR A 55 -12.12 -15.11 -3.66
C THR A 55 -11.93 -13.84 -2.82
N LEU A 56 -13.01 -13.13 -2.46
CA LEU A 56 -12.91 -11.95 -1.61
C LEU A 56 -12.49 -12.28 -0.16
N ALA A 57 -12.75 -13.51 0.31
CA ALA A 57 -12.46 -13.93 1.69
C ALA A 57 -10.99 -13.81 2.08
N GLN A 58 -10.08 -13.90 1.12
CA GLN A 58 -8.63 -13.77 1.33
C GLN A 58 -8.18 -12.34 1.65
N PHE A 59 -8.98 -11.33 1.28
CA PHE A 59 -8.59 -9.93 1.47
C PHE A 59 -8.85 -9.46 2.89
N PRO A 60 -7.93 -8.65 3.47
CA PRO A 60 -8.05 -8.18 4.84
C PRO A 60 -9.16 -7.13 5.04
N TRP A 61 -9.66 -6.53 3.96
CA TRP A 61 -10.77 -5.57 4.01
C TRP A 61 -12.14 -6.24 3.88
N TYR A 62 -12.24 -7.48 3.39
CA TYR A 62 -13.53 -8.15 3.22
C TYR A 62 -13.93 -8.89 4.49
N VAL A 63 -15.11 -8.61 5.05
CA VAL A 63 -15.58 -9.21 6.30
C VAL A 63 -16.75 -10.19 6.12
N GLY A 64 -17.14 -10.46 4.88
CA GLY A 64 -18.29 -11.31 4.58
C GLY A 64 -19.61 -10.64 4.97
N THR A 65 -20.56 -11.46 5.41
CA THR A 65 -21.89 -11.00 5.82
C THR A 65 -21.79 -10.18 7.11
N MET A 66 -22.13 -8.89 7.03
CA MET A 66 -22.15 -8.00 8.19
C MET A 66 -23.21 -6.92 8.00
N GLU A 67 -24.02 -6.72 9.03
CA GLU A 67 -25.02 -5.65 9.06
C GLU A 67 -24.39 -4.27 9.22
N ARG A 68 -25.12 -3.24 8.77
CA ARG A 68 -24.71 -1.84 8.93
C ARG A 68 -24.43 -1.49 10.40
N ALA A 69 -25.30 -1.91 11.31
CA ALA A 69 -25.17 -1.61 12.75
C ALA A 69 -23.91 -2.23 13.35
N LYS A 70 -23.61 -3.49 13.00
CA LYS A 70 -22.37 -4.14 13.42
C LYS A 70 -21.13 -3.46 12.84
N ALA A 71 -21.18 -3.07 11.57
CA ALA A 71 -20.08 -2.33 10.93
C ALA A 71 -19.83 -0.97 11.61
N GLN A 72 -20.88 -0.27 12.01
CA GLN A 72 -20.76 0.95 12.82
C GLN A 72 -20.04 0.67 14.13
N LEU A 73 -20.53 -0.30 14.91
CA LEU A 73 -19.97 -0.65 16.23
C LEU A 73 -18.47 -0.99 16.17
N VAL A 74 -18.06 -1.79 15.18
CA VAL A 74 -16.66 -2.26 15.11
C VAL A 74 -15.69 -1.24 14.54
N LEU A 75 -16.17 -0.28 13.74
CA LEU A 75 -15.33 0.77 13.14
C LEU A 75 -15.26 2.02 14.02
N ASP A 76 -16.27 2.29 14.85
CA ASP A 76 -16.33 3.48 15.70
C ASP A 76 -15.10 3.67 16.62
N PRO A 77 -14.55 2.63 17.29
CA PRO A 77 -13.39 2.80 18.16
C PRO A 77 -12.04 2.77 17.41
N LEU A 78 -12.04 2.67 16.08
CA LEU A 78 -10.81 2.50 15.28
C LEU A 78 -10.34 3.83 14.69
N PRO A 79 -9.06 3.92 14.25
CA PRO A 79 -8.55 5.10 13.59
C PRO A 79 -9.35 5.47 12.33
N ASP A 80 -9.47 6.77 12.06
CA ASP A 80 -9.98 7.29 10.80
C ASP A 80 -9.19 6.73 9.61
N GLY A 81 -9.89 6.43 8.51
CA GLY A 81 -9.35 5.69 7.37
C GLY A 81 -9.52 4.17 7.47
N THR A 82 -9.93 3.64 8.63
CA THR A 82 -10.21 2.20 8.75
C THR A 82 -11.46 1.81 7.99
N PHE A 83 -11.37 0.80 7.12
CA PHE A 83 -12.45 0.42 6.22
C PHE A 83 -12.67 -1.09 6.10
N LEU A 84 -13.87 -1.46 5.66
CA LEU A 84 -14.26 -2.82 5.32
C LEU A 84 -15.26 -2.88 4.17
N ILE A 85 -15.25 -4.00 3.44
CA ILE A 85 -16.30 -4.40 2.50
C ILE A 85 -17.13 -5.50 3.15
N ARG A 86 -18.43 -5.29 3.21
CA ARG A 86 -19.42 -6.24 3.76
C ARG A 86 -20.48 -6.60 2.73
N VAL A 87 -21.03 -7.80 2.86
CA VAL A 87 -22.23 -8.25 2.15
C VAL A 87 -23.43 -8.00 3.07
N THR A 88 -24.54 -7.54 2.52
CA THR A 88 -25.80 -7.49 3.27
C THR A 88 -26.29 -8.89 3.61
N ASN A 89 -26.85 -9.06 4.80
CA ASN A 89 -27.57 -10.27 5.20
C ASN A 89 -29.06 -10.21 4.84
N ASN A 90 -29.52 -9.12 4.22
CA ASN A 90 -30.92 -8.96 3.88
C ASN A 90 -31.28 -9.91 2.73
N PRO A 91 -32.23 -10.84 2.92
CA PRO A 91 -32.62 -11.82 1.90
C PRO A 91 -33.11 -11.19 0.60
N THR A 92 -33.71 -10.00 0.65
CA THR A 92 -34.23 -9.30 -0.54
C THR A 92 -33.16 -8.56 -1.32
N ARG A 93 -31.94 -8.45 -0.77
CA ARG A 93 -30.78 -7.75 -1.36
C ARG A 93 -29.56 -8.67 -1.44
N GLN A 94 -29.81 -9.98 -1.58
CA GLN A 94 -28.78 -10.99 -1.47
C GLN A 94 -27.60 -10.71 -2.42
N GLY A 95 -26.39 -10.65 -1.86
CA GLY A 95 -25.17 -10.36 -2.61
C GLY A 95 -24.84 -8.88 -2.80
N GLU A 96 -25.67 -7.94 -2.33
CA GLU A 96 -25.31 -6.52 -2.35
C GLU A 96 -24.14 -6.24 -1.41
N LEU A 97 -23.17 -5.49 -1.93
CA LEU A 97 -21.95 -5.10 -1.24
C LEU A 97 -22.04 -3.67 -0.73
N SER A 98 -21.35 -3.39 0.37
CA SER A 98 -21.19 -2.05 0.91
C SER A 98 -19.78 -1.84 1.44
N LEU A 99 -19.21 -0.68 1.11
CA LEU A 99 -18.01 -0.13 1.73
C LEU A 99 -18.43 0.61 3.00
N SER A 100 -17.80 0.30 4.13
CA SER A 100 -17.95 1.05 5.38
C SER A 100 -16.59 1.56 5.80
N ILE A 101 -16.47 2.85 6.13
CA ILE A 101 -15.22 3.51 6.48
C ILE A 101 -15.42 4.45 7.66
N ARG A 102 -14.48 4.46 8.60
CA ARG A 102 -14.37 5.44 9.68
C ARG A 102 -13.75 6.72 9.12
N TYR A 103 -14.43 7.85 9.22
CA TYR A 103 -13.98 9.15 8.74
C TYR A 103 -14.66 10.29 9.50
N ASP A 104 -13.86 11.26 9.95
CA ASP A 104 -14.31 12.46 10.65
C ASP A 104 -15.22 12.12 11.84
N ASN A 105 -14.67 11.26 12.70
CA ASN A 105 -15.35 10.75 13.89
C ASN A 105 -16.73 10.08 13.66
N ALA A 106 -16.98 9.59 12.44
CA ALA A 106 -18.21 8.90 12.11
C ALA A 106 -17.96 7.76 11.11
N VAL A 107 -18.90 6.82 11.01
CA VAL A 107 -18.80 5.74 10.01
C VAL A 107 -19.68 6.10 8.81
N ARG A 108 -19.06 6.15 7.63
CA ARG A 108 -19.73 6.34 6.36
C ARG A 108 -19.97 4.98 5.72
N HIS A 109 -21.12 4.80 5.07
CA HIS A 109 -21.47 3.58 4.36
C HIS A 109 -21.86 3.91 2.92
N ILE A 110 -21.14 3.32 1.98
CA ILE A 110 -21.28 3.56 0.55
C ILE A 110 -21.69 2.25 -0.11
N LYS A 111 -22.73 2.27 -0.95
CA LYS A 111 -23.16 1.09 -1.70
C LYS A 111 -22.14 0.80 -2.80
N VAL A 112 -21.72 -0.46 -2.92
CA VAL A 112 -20.94 -0.92 -4.07
C VAL A 112 -21.93 -1.43 -5.10
N ASN A 113 -22.16 -0.65 -6.14
CA ASN A 113 -23.11 -0.97 -7.19
C ASN A 113 -22.46 -1.85 -8.26
N ARG A 114 -23.32 -2.50 -9.05
CA ARG A 114 -22.93 -3.30 -10.21
C ARG A 114 -23.84 -2.95 -11.38
N ASN A 115 -23.26 -2.57 -12.52
CA ASN A 115 -24.04 -2.23 -13.71
C ASN A 115 -24.45 -3.49 -14.50
N SER A 116 -25.21 -3.33 -15.59
CA SER A 116 -25.65 -4.43 -16.46
C SER A 116 -24.49 -5.22 -17.09
N ASP A 117 -23.36 -4.56 -17.33
CA ASP A 117 -22.14 -5.19 -17.87
C ASP A 117 -21.34 -5.94 -16.80
N GLY A 118 -21.84 -5.96 -15.57
CA GLY A 118 -21.23 -6.64 -14.44
C GLY A 118 -20.06 -5.88 -13.80
N ARG A 119 -19.80 -4.63 -14.17
CA ARG A 119 -18.75 -3.76 -13.61
C ARG A 119 -19.20 -3.13 -12.29
N PHE A 120 -18.27 -3.02 -11.36
CA PHE A 120 -18.49 -2.45 -10.03
C PHE A 120 -18.21 -0.95 -10.01
N TYR A 121 -18.95 -0.19 -9.20
CA TYR A 121 -18.73 1.25 -9.04
C TYR A 121 -19.28 1.76 -7.71
N LEU A 122 -18.73 2.88 -7.22
CA LEU A 122 -19.30 3.62 -6.08
C LEU A 122 -20.16 4.79 -6.55
N ALA A 123 -19.71 5.49 -7.60
CA ALA A 123 -20.41 6.57 -8.30
C ALA A 123 -20.27 6.38 -9.81
N GLU A 124 -21.25 6.84 -10.60
CA GLU A 124 -21.35 6.58 -12.06
C GLU A 124 -20.27 7.26 -12.91
N ILE A 125 -19.27 7.86 -12.27
CA ILE A 125 -18.11 8.49 -12.91
C ILE A 125 -16.96 7.51 -13.18
N ARG A 126 -16.95 6.34 -12.51
CA ARG A 126 -15.86 5.36 -12.63
C ARG A 126 -16.33 3.93 -12.37
N TYR A 127 -15.89 3.01 -13.22
CA TYR A 127 -16.30 1.61 -13.23
C TYR A 127 -15.07 0.70 -13.20
N PHE A 128 -15.18 -0.44 -12.50
CA PHE A 128 -14.11 -1.40 -12.26
C PHE A 128 -14.55 -2.81 -12.64
N ASN A 129 -13.62 -3.67 -13.07
CA ASN A 129 -13.94 -5.05 -13.45
C ASN A 129 -14.12 -5.96 -12.24
N SER A 130 -13.58 -5.56 -11.07
CA SER A 130 -13.70 -6.31 -9.83
C SER A 130 -13.78 -5.39 -8.61
N VAL A 131 -14.26 -5.94 -7.49
CA VAL A 131 -14.24 -5.24 -6.19
C VAL A 131 -12.82 -4.99 -5.72
N GLN A 132 -11.88 -5.90 -6.04
CA GLN A 132 -10.47 -5.71 -5.72
C GLN A 132 -9.92 -4.46 -6.44
N GLU A 133 -10.11 -4.36 -7.75
CA GLU A 133 -9.67 -3.20 -8.54
C GLU A 133 -10.28 -1.88 -8.03
N LEU A 134 -11.55 -1.91 -7.61
CA LEU A 134 -12.20 -0.77 -6.97
C LEU A 134 -11.49 -0.38 -5.66
N VAL A 135 -11.22 -1.34 -4.78
CA VAL A 135 -10.53 -1.07 -3.51
C VAL A 135 -9.13 -0.54 -3.78
N ASP A 136 -8.33 -1.24 -4.58
CA ASP A 136 -6.95 -0.87 -4.94
C ASP A 136 -6.90 0.58 -5.47
N PHE A 137 -7.86 0.98 -6.31
CA PHE A 137 -7.98 2.34 -6.80
C PHE A 137 -8.18 3.36 -5.66
N TYR A 138 -9.16 3.16 -4.77
CA TYR A 138 -9.45 4.11 -3.68
C TYR A 138 -8.48 4.00 -2.49
N GLN A 139 -7.55 3.05 -2.47
CA GLN A 139 -6.43 3.09 -1.52
C GLN A 139 -5.45 4.22 -1.83
N VAL A 140 -5.32 4.61 -3.11
CA VAL A 140 -4.37 5.65 -3.56
C VAL A 140 -5.04 6.88 -4.18
N ASN A 141 -6.35 6.83 -4.45
CA ASN A 141 -7.13 7.96 -4.94
C ASN A 141 -8.20 8.39 -3.93
N GLN A 142 -8.44 9.70 -3.83
CA GLN A 142 -9.36 10.27 -2.86
C GLN A 142 -10.81 9.82 -3.11
N LEU A 143 -11.50 9.42 -2.04
CA LEU A 143 -12.96 9.19 -2.10
C LEU A 143 -13.72 10.48 -2.44
N ALA A 144 -13.14 11.64 -2.14
CA ALA A 144 -13.71 12.96 -2.44
C ALA A 144 -14.06 13.16 -3.93
N ASP A 145 -13.36 12.49 -4.84
CA ASP A 145 -13.65 12.54 -6.28
C ASP A 145 -15.06 12.03 -6.60
N SER A 146 -15.59 11.13 -5.76
CA SER A 146 -16.92 10.53 -5.88
C SER A 146 -17.88 11.01 -4.78
N PHE A 147 -17.36 11.36 -3.61
CA PHE A 147 -18.11 11.74 -2.40
C PHE A 147 -17.41 12.93 -1.73
N PRO A 148 -17.71 14.19 -2.11
CA PRO A 148 -16.95 15.39 -1.70
C PRO A 148 -16.77 15.57 -0.19
N ASP A 149 -17.69 15.03 0.60
CA ASP A 149 -17.68 15.09 2.08
C ASP A 149 -16.80 14.02 2.74
N VAL A 150 -16.09 13.19 1.96
CA VAL A 150 -15.24 12.10 2.46
C VAL A 150 -13.83 12.28 1.89
N LYS A 151 -13.06 13.20 2.47
CA LYS A 151 -11.69 13.55 2.04
C LYS A 151 -10.65 12.62 2.66
N THR A 152 -10.68 11.36 2.25
CA THR A 152 -9.71 10.34 2.66
C THR A 152 -9.56 9.27 1.57
N THR A 153 -8.57 8.39 1.73
CA THR A 153 -8.41 7.15 0.97
C THR A 153 -8.74 5.94 1.85
N LEU A 154 -8.78 4.75 1.26
CA LEU A 154 -8.95 3.49 1.98
C LEU A 154 -7.64 3.06 2.66
N LEU A 155 -7.33 3.70 3.80
CA LEU A 155 -6.06 3.56 4.51
C LEU A 155 -5.91 2.17 5.15
N TYR A 156 -6.77 1.83 6.12
CA TYR A 156 -6.52 0.68 6.99
C TYR A 156 -7.55 -0.45 6.79
N PRO A 157 -7.18 -1.58 6.17
CA PRO A 157 -8.07 -2.74 6.08
C PRO A 157 -8.44 -3.27 7.47
N TYR A 158 -9.74 -3.37 7.78
CA TYR A 158 -10.24 -3.74 9.10
C TYR A 158 -9.58 -4.98 9.72
N LYS A 159 -9.38 -6.08 8.98
CA LYS A 159 -8.74 -7.28 9.55
C LYS A 159 -7.26 -7.09 9.86
N LYS A 160 -6.56 -6.16 9.20
CA LYS A 160 -5.17 -5.80 9.57
C LYS A 160 -5.18 -5.07 10.91
N VAL A 161 -6.09 -4.12 11.09
CA VAL A 161 -6.26 -3.41 12.36
C VAL A 161 -6.67 -4.38 13.47
N MET A 162 -7.61 -5.30 13.22
CA MET A 162 -8.06 -6.27 14.23
C MET A 162 -7.00 -7.30 14.66
N ARG A 163 -6.00 -7.58 13.81
CA ARG A 163 -4.91 -8.51 14.17
C ARG A 163 -4.07 -7.97 15.33
N ASP A 164 -3.92 -6.66 15.42
CA ASP A 164 -3.54 -5.99 16.65
C ASP A 164 -4.12 -4.57 16.67
N PRO A 165 -5.28 -4.36 17.33
CA PRO A 165 -6.01 -3.09 17.30
C PRO A 165 -5.28 -1.94 18.01
N ARG A 166 -4.11 -2.24 18.60
CA ARG A 166 -3.24 -1.23 19.23
C ARG A 166 -2.21 -0.68 18.25
N ILE A 167 -1.98 -1.31 17.10
CA ILE A 167 -0.96 -0.87 16.14
C ILE A 167 -1.48 0.33 15.32
N MET A 168 -0.89 1.49 15.58
CA MET A 168 -1.15 2.79 14.94
C MET A 168 -0.34 3.02 13.65
N GLY A 169 0.62 2.16 13.35
CA GLY A 169 1.51 2.29 12.19
C GLY A 169 2.78 1.45 12.35
N TYR A 170 3.69 1.57 11.39
CA TYR A 170 5.02 0.96 11.47
C TYR A 170 6.09 2.03 11.33
N ALA A 171 7.24 1.76 11.92
CA ALA A 171 8.42 2.58 11.81
C ALA A 171 9.65 1.69 11.61
N THR A 172 10.62 2.19 10.87
CA THR A 172 11.92 1.56 10.65
C THR A 172 12.97 2.30 11.45
N ALA A 173 13.73 1.59 12.29
CA ALA A 173 14.85 2.16 13.02
C ALA A 173 15.94 2.60 12.04
N ILE A 174 16.31 3.88 12.10
CA ILE A 174 17.39 4.46 11.28
C ILE A 174 18.72 4.51 12.04
N TYR A 175 18.68 4.29 13.35
CA TYR A 175 19.85 4.21 14.24
C TYR A 175 19.69 3.12 15.29
N ASP A 176 20.81 2.60 15.78
CA ASP A 176 20.84 1.71 16.94
C ASP A 176 20.46 2.48 18.21
N TYR A 177 19.64 1.88 19.07
CA TYR A 177 19.26 2.42 20.37
C TYR A 177 19.35 1.35 21.44
N ALA A 178 20.15 1.57 22.48
CA ALA A 178 20.22 0.69 23.63
C ALA A 178 19.23 1.13 24.72
N ALA A 179 18.31 0.25 25.10
CA ALA A 179 17.36 0.52 26.18
C ALA A 179 18.09 0.77 27.51
N THR A 180 17.73 1.84 28.21
CA THR A 180 18.29 2.21 29.52
C THR A 180 17.40 1.80 30.69
N SER A 181 16.18 1.34 30.41
CA SER A 181 15.23 0.86 31.41
C SER A 181 14.41 -0.33 30.89
N THR A 182 13.79 -1.09 31.80
CA THR A 182 12.92 -2.23 31.47
C THR A 182 11.65 -1.83 30.72
N SER A 183 11.26 -0.55 30.78
CA SER A 183 10.13 -0.01 30.03
C SER A 183 10.47 0.36 28.58
N GLN A 184 11.74 0.34 28.19
CA GLN A 184 12.20 0.69 26.85
C GLN A 184 12.53 -0.55 26.02
N VAL A 185 12.55 -0.37 24.70
CA VAL A 185 12.95 -1.40 23.74
C VAL A 185 14.24 -1.02 23.04
N THR A 186 15.16 -1.97 22.94
CA THR A 186 16.40 -1.81 22.16
C THR A 186 16.09 -1.89 20.67
N LEU A 187 16.67 -1.02 19.87
CA LEU A 187 16.59 -1.02 18.42
C LEU A 187 17.97 -1.26 17.82
N GLN A 188 18.01 -2.00 16.73
CA GLN A 188 19.12 -2.02 15.79
C GLN A 188 18.67 -1.35 14.49
N GLY A 189 19.59 -0.73 13.76
CA GLY A 189 19.31 -0.14 12.46
C GLY A 189 18.60 -1.14 11.55
N LEU A 190 17.59 -0.65 10.84
CA LEU A 190 16.63 -1.40 10.02
C LEU A 190 15.63 -2.28 10.79
N ASP A 191 15.65 -2.29 12.12
CA ASP A 191 14.59 -2.95 12.90
C ASP A 191 13.24 -2.31 12.57
N ARG A 192 12.25 -3.16 12.27
CA ARG A 192 10.88 -2.71 12.07
C ARG A 192 10.13 -2.76 13.39
N VAL A 193 9.40 -1.68 13.69
CA VAL A 193 8.70 -1.46 14.95
C VAL A 193 7.22 -1.21 14.65
N ALA A 194 6.35 -2.03 15.22
CA ALA A 194 4.92 -1.73 15.22
C ALA A 194 4.63 -0.65 16.27
N ILE A 195 4.10 0.50 15.87
CA ILE A 195 3.82 1.62 16.78
C ILE A 195 2.51 1.34 17.50
N HIS A 196 2.52 1.29 18.83
CA HIS A 196 1.33 1.02 19.65
C HIS A 196 0.73 2.29 20.28
N SER A 197 1.54 3.33 20.49
CA SER A 197 1.08 4.63 20.99
C SER A 197 2.03 5.75 20.64
N LYS A 198 1.47 6.88 20.17
CA LYS A 198 2.19 8.13 19.93
C LYS A 198 1.97 9.18 21.04
N THR A 199 1.35 8.82 22.17
CA THR A 199 0.97 9.77 23.24
C THR A 199 2.15 10.47 23.92
N GLY A 200 3.39 9.95 23.78
CA GLY A 200 4.60 10.57 24.33
C GLY A 200 5.43 11.36 23.31
N GLN A 201 4.87 11.65 22.13
CA GLN A 201 5.57 12.33 21.04
C GLN A 201 6.08 13.72 21.43
N ASP A 202 5.32 14.44 22.26
CA ASP A 202 5.70 15.73 22.85
C ASP A 202 7.01 15.64 23.66
N LYS A 203 7.30 14.46 24.21
CA LYS A 203 8.53 14.15 24.95
C LYS A 203 9.58 13.44 24.10
N GLY A 204 9.31 13.23 22.81
CA GLY A 204 10.20 12.54 21.88
C GLY A 204 10.17 11.01 21.99
N TRP A 205 9.10 10.41 22.54
CA TRP A 205 9.00 8.95 22.72
C TRP A 205 7.72 8.38 22.12
N TRP A 206 7.84 7.24 21.44
CA TRP A 206 6.72 6.39 21.08
C TRP A 206 6.80 5.07 21.84
N LYS A 207 5.67 4.37 21.92
CA LYS A 207 5.61 3.00 22.45
C LYS A 207 5.29 2.06 21.30
N GLY A 208 5.96 0.92 21.22
CA GLY A 208 5.73 -0.06 20.18
C GLY A 208 6.46 -1.38 20.41
N GLU A 209 6.26 -2.30 19.48
CA GLU A 209 6.84 -3.63 19.46
C GLU A 209 7.96 -3.72 18.43
N ASN A 210 9.18 -4.02 18.85
CA ASN A 210 10.26 -4.35 17.92
C ASN A 210 10.02 -5.76 17.37
N LEU A 211 9.76 -5.88 16.07
CA LEU A 211 9.36 -7.15 15.42
C LEU A 211 10.49 -8.18 15.33
N ARG A 212 11.75 -7.76 15.48
CA ARG A 212 12.89 -8.70 15.56
C ARG A 212 12.97 -9.37 16.93
N THR A 213 12.70 -8.61 17.99
CA THR A 213 12.87 -9.08 19.38
C THR A 213 11.56 -9.46 20.07
N ASN A 214 10.42 -9.12 19.46
CA ASN A 214 9.06 -9.21 20.03
C ASN A 214 8.94 -8.54 21.41
N ARG A 215 9.73 -7.48 21.64
CA ARG A 215 9.73 -6.69 22.87
C ARG A 215 8.90 -5.44 22.69
N ILE A 216 7.97 -5.21 23.61
CA ILE A 216 7.16 -4.00 23.67
C ILE A 216 7.78 -3.02 24.66
N GLY A 217 8.00 -1.78 24.24
CA GLY A 217 8.56 -0.75 25.09
C GLY A 217 8.53 0.63 24.45
N TYR A 218 9.03 1.62 25.19
CA TYR A 218 9.26 2.95 24.67
C TYR A 218 10.56 3.01 23.85
N PHE A 219 10.55 3.78 22.78
CA PHE A 219 11.72 4.09 21.97
C PHE A 219 11.69 5.56 21.52
N PRO A 220 12.87 6.17 21.30
CA PRO A 220 12.96 7.57 20.93
C PRO A 220 12.53 7.80 19.47
N LEU A 221 11.68 8.81 19.25
CA LEU A 221 11.18 9.18 17.94
C LEU A 221 12.31 9.49 16.95
N ALA A 222 13.37 10.16 17.40
CA ALA A 222 14.50 10.56 16.55
C ALA A 222 15.31 9.38 15.97
N TYR A 223 15.06 8.15 16.44
CA TYR A 223 15.78 6.95 16.02
C TYR A 223 15.04 6.14 14.99
N VAL A 224 13.84 6.57 14.60
CA VAL A 224 13.01 5.86 13.65
C VAL A 224 12.53 6.80 12.53
N ALA A 225 12.35 6.23 11.34
CA ALA A 225 11.55 6.81 10.28
C ALA A 225 10.20 6.09 10.25
N GLU A 226 9.10 6.83 10.28
CA GLU A 226 7.78 6.22 10.08
C GLU A 226 7.67 5.71 8.64
N ASP A 227 7.11 4.51 8.47
CA ASP A 227 6.94 3.94 7.14
C ASP A 227 5.87 4.78 6.40
N ASP A 228 6.25 5.47 5.34
CA ASP A 228 5.28 6.09 4.43
C ASP A 228 4.45 4.97 3.78
N GLU A 229 3.19 4.83 4.18
CA GLU A 229 2.27 3.83 3.62
C GLU A 229 2.05 4.00 2.09
N ALA A 230 2.57 5.09 1.49
CA ALA A 230 2.55 5.39 0.07
C ALA A 230 3.70 4.78 -0.75
N THR A 231 4.69 4.14 -0.13
CA THR A 231 5.83 3.55 -0.87
C THR A 231 6.07 2.10 -0.45
N SER A 232 5.34 1.18 -1.07
CA SER A 232 5.85 -0.17 -1.26
C SER A 232 5.59 -0.59 -2.71
N PRO A 233 6.61 -1.12 -3.40
CA PRO A 233 6.61 -1.35 -4.85
C PRO A 233 5.64 -2.43 -5.33
#